data_AF-A0AA38H9E0-F1
#
_entry.id   AF-A0AA38H9E0-F1
#
_cell.length_a   1.000
_cell.length_b   1.000
_cell.length_c   1.000
_cell.angle_alpha   90.00
_cell.angle_beta   90.00
_cell.angle_gamma   90.00
#
_symmetry.space_group_name_H-M   'P 1'
#
loop_
_entity.id
_entity.type
_entity.pdbx_description
1 polymer ?
#
loop_
_entity_poly.entity_id
_entity_poly.type
_entity_poly.pdbx_seq_one_letter_code
_entity_poly.pdbx_strand_id
1 'polypeptide(L)'
;MVDPDIETAEAIGLWLDAITGRLAIPDNEVGWRAIDVMRLARKYDCATVETAIRLLLYKQVETRTSTVPIVLFGSIFDDADLIARAIRCRGGSKWSRTPPPEGDDGVLGGEQVFDLATWPLGHARRIPFEYVWALARTRRLGGTHAEQADRFPALLEQAKGSSATKTGHKRKADDDEKA
;
A
#
# COMPACT_ATOMS: atom_id res chain seq x y z
N MET A 1 6.28 -26.11 5.86
CA MET A 1 6.09 -25.56 7.22
C MET A 1 4.88 -24.62 7.18
N VAL A 2 3.91 -24.83 8.06
CA VAL A 2 2.67 -24.03 8.11
C VAL A 2 2.98 -22.68 8.74
N ASP A 3 2.50 -21.59 8.14
CA ASP A 3 2.68 -20.23 8.66
C ASP A 3 1.34 -19.74 9.23
N PRO A 4 1.16 -19.79 10.57
CA PRO A 4 -0.12 -19.49 11.21
C PRO A 4 -0.55 -18.03 11.04
N ASP A 5 0.36 -17.12 10.66
CA ASP A 5 0.06 -15.70 10.48
C ASP A 5 -0.59 -15.38 9.13
N ILE A 6 -0.54 -16.32 8.17
CA ILE A 6 -1.09 -16.16 6.82
C ILE A 6 -1.97 -17.34 6.37
N GLU A 7 -1.79 -18.53 6.93
CA GLU A 7 -2.56 -19.75 6.61
C GLU A 7 -3.76 -19.93 7.55
N THR A 8 -4.60 -18.90 7.64
CA THR A 8 -5.89 -19.01 8.32
C THR A 8 -6.92 -19.72 7.43
N ALA A 9 -7.93 -20.36 8.02
CA ALA A 9 -8.97 -21.04 7.26
C ALA A 9 -9.69 -20.10 6.27
N GLU A 10 -9.89 -18.83 6.67
CA GLU A 10 -10.47 -17.80 5.81
C GLU A 10 -9.55 -17.44 4.63
N ALA A 11 -8.26 -17.19 4.88
CA ALA A 11 -7.31 -16.85 3.83
C ALA A 11 -7.12 -18.00 2.82
N ILE A 12 -7.06 -19.23 3.32
CA ILE A 12 -7.00 -20.44 2.48
C ILE A 12 -8.27 -20.58 1.64
N GLY A 13 -9.45 -20.39 2.24
CA GLY A 13 -10.72 -20.45 1.52
C GLY A 13 -10.77 -19.44 0.36
N LEU A 14 -10.42 -18.18 0.64
CA LEU A 14 -10.37 -17.12 -0.37
C LEU A 14 -9.32 -17.39 -1.46
N TRP A 15 -8.18 -17.97 -1.11
CA TRP A 15 -7.16 -18.36 -2.07
C TRP A 15 -7.61 -19.51 -2.97
N LEU A 16 -8.30 -20.52 -2.43
CA LEU A 16 -8.90 -21.60 -3.22
C LEU A 16 -10.00 -21.08 -4.14
N ASP A 17 -10.82 -20.13 -3.67
CA ASP A 17 -11.80 -19.43 -4.51
C ASP A 17 -11.11 -18.65 -5.63
N ALA A 18 -9.97 -18.01 -5.36
CA ALA A 18 -9.18 -17.33 -6.38
C ALA A 18 -8.66 -18.29 -7.46
N ILE A 19 -8.08 -19.43 -7.06
CA ILE A 19 -7.56 -20.43 -8.00
C ILE A 19 -8.67 -21.04 -8.85
N THR A 20 -9.85 -21.25 -8.27
CA THR A 20 -10.99 -21.86 -8.95
C THR A 20 -11.83 -20.86 -9.76
N GLY A 21 -11.42 -19.59 -9.82
CA GLY A 21 -12.13 -18.54 -10.57
C GLY A 21 -13.43 -18.08 -9.91
N ARG A 22 -13.63 -18.40 -8.62
CA ARG A 22 -14.81 -18.07 -7.81
C ARG A 22 -14.58 -16.92 -6.85
N LEU A 23 -13.52 -16.14 -7.07
CA LEU A 23 -13.13 -15.07 -6.15
C LEU A 23 -14.26 -14.04 -6.00
N ALA A 24 -14.99 -14.15 -4.91
CA ALA A 24 -16.06 -13.24 -4.53
C ALA A 24 -15.62 -12.50 -3.27
N ILE A 25 -14.68 -11.56 -3.40
CA ILE A 25 -14.36 -10.69 -2.26
C ILE A 25 -15.34 -9.51 -2.29
N PRO A 26 -16.14 -9.29 -1.23
CA PRO A 26 -17.04 -8.15 -1.16
C PRO A 26 -16.31 -6.82 -1.40
N ASP A 27 -16.91 -5.92 -2.18
CA ASP A 27 -16.30 -4.66 -2.61
C ASP A 27 -15.79 -3.78 -1.46
N ASN A 28 -16.31 -3.94 -0.24
CA ASN A 28 -15.86 -3.25 0.98
C ASN A 28 -14.66 -3.92 1.68
N GLU A 29 -14.37 -5.20 1.43
CA GLU A 29 -13.36 -6.01 2.15
C GLU A 29 -12.16 -6.42 1.29
N VAL A 30 -12.29 -6.32 -0.05
CA VAL A 30 -11.25 -6.70 -1.04
C VAL A 30 -9.85 -6.25 -0.67
N GLY A 31 -9.62 -4.97 -0.41
CA GLY A 31 -8.24 -4.50 -0.21
C GLY A 31 -7.52 -5.08 1.01
N TRP A 32 -8.24 -5.45 2.09
CA TRP A 32 -7.60 -6.09 3.26
C TRP A 32 -7.35 -7.57 2.99
N ARG A 33 -8.38 -8.29 2.55
CA ARG A 33 -8.31 -9.72 2.22
C ARG A 33 -7.34 -10.01 1.08
N ALA A 34 -7.20 -9.09 0.11
CA ALA A 34 -6.26 -9.21 -0.97
C ALA A 34 -4.80 -9.29 -0.49
N ILE A 35 -4.47 -8.68 0.66
CA ILE A 35 -3.11 -8.77 1.22
C ILE A 35 -2.80 -10.20 1.66
N ASP A 36 -3.74 -10.86 2.33
CA ASP A 36 -3.54 -12.22 2.84
C ASP A 36 -3.55 -13.25 1.70
N VAL A 37 -4.46 -13.11 0.74
CA VAL A 37 -4.49 -13.98 -0.45
C VAL A 37 -3.23 -13.80 -1.30
N MET A 38 -2.71 -12.57 -1.46
CA MET A 38 -1.46 -12.31 -2.19
C MET A 38 -0.24 -12.91 -1.47
N ARG A 39 -0.23 -12.93 -0.13
CA ARG A 39 0.83 -13.61 0.65
C ARG A 39 0.82 -15.11 0.43
N LEU A 40 -0.36 -15.73 0.43
CA LEU A 40 -0.50 -17.15 0.10
C LEU A 40 -0.08 -17.42 -1.34
N ALA A 41 -0.49 -16.58 -2.29
CA ALA A 41 -0.07 -16.71 -3.69
C ALA A 41 1.46 -16.69 -3.84
N ARG A 42 2.16 -15.77 -3.16
CA ARG A 42 3.64 -15.74 -3.15
C ARG A 42 4.26 -16.95 -2.46
N LYS A 43 3.70 -17.41 -1.34
CA LYS A 43 4.21 -18.59 -0.60
C LYS A 43 4.12 -19.87 -1.44
N TYR A 44 3.06 -20.00 -2.23
CA TYR A 44 2.79 -21.18 -3.08
C TYR A 44 3.14 -20.96 -4.56
N ASP A 45 3.86 -19.90 -4.90
CA ASP A 45 4.32 -19.55 -6.26
C ASP A 45 3.19 -19.55 -7.32
N CYS A 46 2.06 -18.94 -6.98
CA CYS A 46 0.85 -18.92 -7.81
C CYS A 46 0.70 -17.59 -8.57
N ALA A 47 1.52 -17.38 -9.59
CA ALA A 47 1.58 -16.13 -10.37
C ALA A 47 0.23 -15.70 -10.99
N THR A 48 -0.62 -16.65 -11.36
CA THR A 48 -1.96 -16.37 -11.91
C THR A 48 -2.84 -15.68 -10.89
N VAL A 49 -2.83 -16.13 -9.63
CA VAL A 49 -3.60 -15.52 -8.55
C VAL A 49 -3.05 -14.15 -8.20
N GLU A 50 -1.72 -13.98 -8.19
CA GLU A 50 -1.11 -12.66 -7.99
C GLU A 50 -1.60 -11.65 -9.03
N THR A 51 -1.58 -12.06 -10.30
CA THR A 51 -2.01 -11.22 -11.42
C THR A 51 -3.51 -10.90 -11.32
N ALA A 52 -4.34 -11.90 -11.00
CA ALA A 52 -5.78 -11.71 -10.84
C ALA A 52 -6.11 -10.72 -9.70
N ILE A 53 -5.43 -10.82 -8.56
CA ILE A 53 -5.60 -9.89 -7.43
C ILE A 53 -5.18 -8.48 -7.82
N ARG A 54 -4.02 -8.32 -8.48
CA ARG A 54 -3.58 -7.00 -8.96
C ARG A 54 -4.62 -6.38 -9.89
N LEU A 55 -5.08 -7.12 -10.89
CA LEU A 55 -6.10 -6.65 -11.83
C LEU A 55 -7.41 -6.26 -11.13
N LEU A 56 -7.85 -7.06 -10.15
CA LEU A 56 -9.02 -6.74 -9.34
C LEU A 56 -8.84 -5.41 -8.59
N LEU A 57 -7.68 -5.19 -7.97
CA LEU A 57 -7.39 -3.95 -7.25
C LEU A 57 -7.28 -2.76 -8.20
N TYR A 58 -6.65 -2.92 -9.37
CA TYR A 58 -6.60 -1.86 -10.40
C TYR A 58 -8.01 -1.44 -10.85
N LYS A 59 -8.90 -2.41 -11.08
CA LYS A 59 -10.30 -2.13 -11.41
C LYS A 59 -11.02 -1.42 -10.27
N GLN A 60 -10.73 -1.81 -9.02
CA GLN A 60 -11.39 -1.25 -7.85
C GLN A 60 -10.87 0.13 -7.44
N VAL A 61 -9.65 0.52 -7.81
CA VAL A 61 -9.15 1.90 -7.60
C VAL A 61 -10.13 2.93 -8.16
N GLU A 62 -10.76 2.62 -9.29
CA GLU A 62 -11.67 3.54 -9.98
C GLU A 62 -13.08 3.55 -9.38
N THR A 63 -13.48 2.49 -8.68
CA THR A 63 -14.85 2.29 -8.20
C THR A 63 -15.02 2.43 -6.69
N ARG A 64 -13.94 2.32 -5.90
CA ARG A 64 -14.01 2.28 -4.43
C ARG A 64 -14.09 3.64 -3.76
N THR A 65 -14.83 3.63 -2.65
CA THR A 65 -14.94 4.76 -1.70
C THR A 65 -13.70 4.92 -0.81
N SER A 66 -12.89 3.87 -0.61
CA SER A 66 -11.64 3.93 0.17
C SER A 66 -10.47 3.29 -0.56
N THR A 67 -9.40 4.06 -0.76
CA THR A 67 -8.14 3.60 -1.39
C THR A 67 -7.04 3.30 -0.37
N VAL A 68 -7.26 3.50 0.93
CA VAL A 68 -6.29 3.13 1.99
C VAL A 68 -5.86 1.66 1.88
N PRO A 69 -6.78 0.68 1.77
CA PRO A 69 -6.39 -0.72 1.63
C PRO A 69 -5.54 -0.99 0.38
N ILE A 70 -5.78 -0.23 -0.69
CA ILE A 70 -5.08 -0.36 -1.97
C ILE A 70 -3.66 0.21 -1.86
N VAL A 71 -3.51 1.36 -1.20
CA VAL A 71 -2.19 1.97 -0.96
C VAL A 71 -1.34 1.09 -0.06
N LEU A 72 -1.96 0.50 0.97
CA LEU A 72 -1.30 -0.46 1.86
C LEU A 72 -0.85 -1.70 1.10
N PHE A 73 -1.73 -2.28 0.28
CA PHE A 73 -1.37 -3.38 -0.60
C PHE A 73 -0.19 -3.02 -1.50
N GLY A 74 -0.27 -1.89 -2.20
CA GLY A 74 0.80 -1.46 -3.11
C GLY A 74 2.12 -1.23 -2.38
N SER A 75 2.07 -0.71 -1.15
CA SER A 75 3.28 -0.47 -0.36
C SER A 75 3.91 -1.76 0.16
N ILE A 76 3.11 -2.78 0.48
CA ILE A 76 3.60 -4.09 0.95
C ILE A 76 4.20 -4.91 -0.21
N PHE A 77 3.62 -4.80 -1.40
CA PHE A 77 3.97 -5.63 -2.56
C PHE A 77 4.78 -4.94 -3.65
N ASP A 78 5.31 -3.75 -3.34
CA ASP A 78 6.17 -2.91 -4.20
C ASP A 78 5.47 -2.45 -5.51
N ASP A 79 4.17 -2.17 -5.45
CA ASP A 79 3.37 -1.72 -6.59
C ASP A 79 3.13 -0.20 -6.53
N ALA A 80 4.13 0.55 -7.01
CA ALA A 80 4.10 2.02 -7.00
C ALA A 80 3.02 2.59 -7.94
N ASP A 81 2.74 1.92 -9.06
CA ASP A 81 1.75 2.35 -10.04
C ASP A 81 0.33 2.28 -9.48
N LEU A 82 0.02 1.21 -8.74
CA LEU A 82 -1.27 1.07 -8.07
C LEU A 82 -1.48 2.18 -7.03
N ILE A 83 -0.43 2.56 -6.28
CA ILE A 83 -0.48 3.68 -5.33
C ILE A 83 -0.68 5.00 -6.07
N ALA A 84 0.09 5.27 -7.13
CA ALA A 84 -0.03 6.49 -7.91
C ALA A 84 -1.46 6.63 -8.49
N ARG A 85 -2.04 5.55 -9.02
CA ARG A 85 -3.44 5.55 -9.47
C ARG A 85 -4.42 5.80 -8.32
N ALA A 86 -4.22 5.16 -7.17
CA ALA A 86 -5.03 5.37 -5.99
C ALA A 86 -4.99 6.82 -5.48
N ILE A 87 -3.86 7.51 -5.64
CA ILE A 87 -3.73 8.94 -5.36
C ILE A 87 -4.47 9.76 -6.45
N ARG A 88 -4.30 9.41 -7.73
CA ARG A 88 -4.84 10.17 -8.89
C ARG A 88 -6.37 10.14 -8.99
N CYS A 89 -7.01 8.99 -8.81
CA CYS A 89 -8.46 8.81 -9.00
C CYS A 89 -9.33 9.65 -8.03
N ARG A 90 -8.71 10.34 -7.06
CA ARG A 90 -9.36 11.20 -6.07
C ARG A 90 -9.73 12.62 -6.57
N GLY A 91 -9.54 12.94 -7.84
CA GLY A 91 -10.01 14.24 -8.38
C GLY A 91 -11.51 14.55 -8.18
N GLY A 92 -12.37 13.60 -7.77
CA GLY A 92 -13.83 13.81 -7.72
C GLY A 92 -14.66 13.21 -6.58
N SER A 93 -14.08 12.55 -5.56
CA SER A 93 -14.89 11.91 -4.49
C SER A 93 -14.59 12.51 -3.12
N LYS A 94 -15.62 12.69 -2.27
CA LYS A 94 -15.52 13.27 -0.92
C LYS A 94 -15.04 12.20 0.05
N TRP A 95 -13.85 12.38 0.60
CA TRP A 95 -13.19 11.47 1.54
C TRP A 95 -13.60 11.68 3.00
N SER A 96 -14.88 11.95 3.18
CA SER A 96 -15.58 11.95 4.45
C SER A 96 -17.08 12.04 4.13
N ARG A 97 -17.90 11.17 4.75
CA ARG A 97 -19.35 11.42 4.86
C ARG A 97 -19.67 12.44 5.96
N THR A 98 -18.65 12.96 6.63
CA THR A 98 -18.77 13.96 7.68
C THR A 98 -18.07 15.22 7.18
N PRO A 99 -18.79 16.31 6.85
CA PRO A 99 -18.13 17.59 6.77
C PRO A 99 -17.38 17.82 8.09
N PRO A 100 -16.15 18.36 8.07
CA PRO A 100 -15.52 18.78 9.31
C PRO A 100 -16.50 19.71 10.04
N PRO A 101 -16.71 19.55 11.36
CA PRO A 101 -17.55 20.48 12.10
C PRO A 101 -17.03 21.90 11.84
N GLU A 102 -17.92 22.80 11.44
CA GLU A 102 -17.58 24.20 11.20
C GLU A 102 -16.98 24.78 12.49
N GLY A 103 -15.66 25.03 12.47
CA GLY A 103 -14.94 25.65 13.58
C GLY A 103 -13.79 24.83 14.18
N ASP A 104 -13.40 23.68 13.61
CA ASP A 104 -12.20 22.96 14.07
C ASP A 104 -11.10 22.99 12.99
N ASP A 105 -10.08 23.80 13.23
CA ASP A 105 -8.94 24.06 12.34
C ASP A 105 -7.94 22.89 12.27
N GLY A 106 -8.38 21.66 12.54
CA GLY A 106 -7.49 20.52 12.47
C GLY A 106 -8.19 19.19 12.63
N VAL A 107 -7.64 18.21 11.93
CA VAL A 107 -7.68 16.78 12.28
C VAL A 107 -8.92 16.04 11.75
N LEU A 108 -8.68 15.22 10.71
CA LEU A 108 -9.47 14.05 10.25
C LEU A 108 -10.58 14.24 9.20
N GLY A 109 -10.52 15.28 8.37
CA GLY A 109 -11.52 15.51 7.31
C GLY A 109 -11.24 14.89 5.93
N GLY A 110 -10.00 14.47 5.63
CA GLY A 110 -9.68 14.06 4.25
C GLY A 110 -8.29 13.46 4.03
N GLU A 111 -7.62 12.98 5.07
CA GLU A 111 -6.19 12.68 5.04
C GLU A 111 -5.85 11.18 5.04
N GLN A 112 -6.82 10.26 5.06
CA GLN A 112 -6.61 8.85 5.43
C GLN A 112 -5.49 8.08 4.68
N VAL A 113 -5.19 8.39 3.40
CA VAL A 113 -4.06 7.76 2.68
C VAL A 113 -2.70 8.29 3.14
N PHE A 114 -2.64 9.58 3.47
CA PHE A 114 -1.43 10.23 3.99
C PHE A 114 -1.42 10.35 5.52
N ASP A 115 -2.49 9.91 6.16
CA ASP A 115 -2.68 9.87 7.61
C ASP A 115 -2.49 8.44 8.06
N LEU A 116 -1.23 8.14 8.34
CA LEU A 116 -0.76 6.85 8.82
C LEU A 116 -1.48 6.43 10.12
N ALA A 117 -2.05 7.37 10.88
CA ALA A 117 -2.81 7.06 12.10
C ALA A 117 -4.13 6.32 11.80
N THR A 118 -4.64 6.43 10.58
CA THR A 118 -5.86 5.74 10.15
C THR A 118 -5.60 4.32 9.62
N TRP A 119 -4.34 3.91 9.53
CA TRP A 119 -3.96 2.61 9.00
C TRP A 119 -4.04 1.54 10.10
N PRO A 120 -4.63 0.36 9.82
CA PRO A 120 -4.62 -0.75 10.77
C PRO A 120 -3.18 -1.14 11.11
N LEU A 121 -2.86 -1.06 12.40
CA LEU A 121 -1.49 -1.23 12.91
C LEU A 121 -0.83 -2.55 12.47
N GLY A 122 -1.62 -3.63 12.34
CA GLY A 122 -1.14 -4.93 11.89
C GLY A 122 -0.52 -4.90 10.48
N HIS A 123 -1.12 -4.13 9.56
CA HIS A 123 -0.62 -3.98 8.19
C HIS A 123 0.38 -2.81 8.07
N ALA A 124 0.17 -1.72 8.81
CA ALA A 124 1.05 -0.56 8.78
C ALA A 124 2.51 -0.90 9.13
N ARG A 125 2.72 -1.81 10.09
CA ARG A 125 4.05 -2.30 10.49
C ARG A 125 4.81 -3.03 9.38
N ARG A 126 4.12 -3.54 8.36
CA ARG A 126 4.71 -4.34 7.29
C ARG A 126 5.17 -3.49 6.11
N ILE A 127 5.00 -2.18 6.18
CA ILE A 127 5.26 -1.27 5.08
C ILE A 127 6.72 -0.79 5.15
N PRO A 128 7.46 -0.84 4.03
CA PRO A 128 8.81 -0.28 4.00
C PRO A 128 8.80 1.21 4.30
N PHE A 129 9.82 1.67 5.03
CA PHE A 129 9.92 3.08 5.43
C PHE A 129 9.94 4.04 4.24
N GLU A 130 10.53 3.61 3.12
CA GLU A 130 10.64 4.36 1.87
C GLU A 130 9.26 4.80 1.36
N TYR A 131 8.27 3.93 1.45
CA TYR A 131 6.89 4.20 1.06
C TYR A 131 6.23 5.22 1.99
N VAL A 132 6.42 5.05 3.30
CA VAL A 132 5.91 5.98 4.31
C VAL A 132 6.52 7.38 4.11
N TRP A 133 7.82 7.44 3.88
CA TRP A 133 8.54 8.68 3.63
C TRP A 133 8.06 9.35 2.33
N ALA A 134 7.94 8.60 1.24
CA ALA A 134 7.51 9.12 -0.05
C ALA A 134 6.08 9.67 0.02
N LEU A 135 5.16 8.96 0.69
CA LEU A 135 3.78 9.44 0.93
C LEU A 135 3.77 10.73 1.78
N ALA A 136 4.51 10.75 2.90
CA ALA A 136 4.58 11.92 3.76
C ALA A 136 5.19 13.14 3.03
N ARG A 137 6.20 12.92 2.19
CA ARG A 137 6.85 13.97 1.40
C ARG A 137 5.92 14.49 0.30
N THR A 138 5.21 13.60 -0.37
CA THR A 138 4.20 13.95 -1.39
C THR A 138 3.12 14.85 -0.80
N ARG A 139 2.63 14.52 0.41
CA ARG A 139 1.68 15.38 1.14
C ARG A 139 2.24 16.76 1.45
N ARG A 140 3.48 16.84 1.98
CA ARG A 140 4.10 18.13 2.36
C ARG A 140 4.33 19.07 1.18
N LEU A 141 4.60 18.54 -0.01
CA LEU A 141 4.85 19.35 -1.20
C LEU A 141 3.58 20.00 -1.78
N GLY A 142 2.39 19.60 -1.31
CA GLY A 142 1.12 20.15 -1.77
C GLY A 142 0.85 19.90 -3.27
N GLY A 143 -0.16 20.57 -3.80
CA GLY A 143 -0.60 20.45 -5.20
C GLY A 143 -1.85 19.60 -5.37
N THR A 144 -2.26 19.44 -6.63
CA THR A 144 -3.39 18.60 -7.02
C THR A 144 -3.08 17.11 -6.83
N HIS A 145 -4.10 16.28 -6.71
CA HIS A 145 -3.92 14.82 -6.60
C HIS A 145 -3.21 14.20 -7.82
N ALA A 146 -3.40 14.77 -9.01
CA ALA A 146 -2.68 14.35 -10.20
C ALA A 146 -1.17 14.64 -10.06
N GLU A 147 -0.80 15.85 -9.66
CA GLU A 147 0.59 16.23 -9.44
C GLU A 147 1.24 15.42 -8.31
N GLN A 148 0.47 15.12 -7.25
CA GLN A 148 0.92 14.25 -6.16
C GLN A 148 1.18 12.81 -6.65
N ALA A 149 0.28 12.26 -7.47
CA ALA A 149 0.44 10.94 -8.07
C ALA A 149 1.66 10.86 -8.99
N ASP A 150 1.91 11.90 -9.78
CA ASP A 150 3.05 11.95 -10.72
C ASP A 150 4.40 12.07 -9.99
N ARG A 151 4.41 12.76 -8.86
CA ARG A 151 5.62 12.95 -8.03
C ARG A 151 5.96 11.73 -7.18
N PHE A 152 4.97 10.93 -6.80
CA PHE A 152 5.15 9.82 -5.86
C PHE A 152 6.21 8.80 -6.31
N PRO A 153 6.19 8.27 -7.56
CA PRO A 153 7.19 7.30 -8.00
C PRO A 153 8.63 7.85 -7.93
N ALA A 154 8.83 9.11 -8.33
CA ALA A 154 10.16 9.74 -8.29
C ALA A 154 10.68 9.90 -6.84
N LEU A 155 9.80 10.27 -5.90
CA LEU A 155 10.14 10.38 -4.48
C LEU A 155 10.44 9.01 -3.85
N LEU A 156 9.74 7.96 -4.28
CA LEU A 156 9.99 6.60 -3.83
C LEU A 156 11.37 6.11 -4.28
N GLU A 157 11.73 6.33 -5.54
CA GLU A 157 13.07 6.00 -6.05
C GLU A 157 14.18 6.75 -5.32
N GLN A 158 13.95 8.03 -5.01
CA GLN A 158 14.87 8.82 -4.18
C GLN A 158 15.07 8.21 -2.79
N ALA A 159 13.98 7.75 -2.16
CA ALA A 159 14.02 7.13 -0.85
C ALA A 159 14.78 5.80 -0.88
N LYS A 160 14.47 4.93 -1.86
CA LYS A 160 15.16 3.64 -2.07
C LYS A 160 16.66 3.83 -2.33
N GLY A 161 17.03 4.80 -3.18
CA GLY A 161 18.43 5.12 -3.48
C GLY A 161 19.21 5.67 -2.28
N SER A 162 18.55 6.42 -1.40
CA SER A 162 19.15 6.95 -0.15
C SER A 162 19.34 5.87 0.92
N SER A 163 18.47 4.86 0.95
CA SER A 163 18.63 3.70 1.83
C SER A 163 19.80 2.80 1.37
N ALA A 164 19.98 2.61 0.06
CA ALA A 164 21.07 1.81 -0.50
C ALA A 164 22.48 2.42 -0.30
N THR A 165 22.60 3.74 -0.28
CA THR A 165 23.89 4.42 -0.07
C THR A 165 24.35 4.38 1.38
N LYS A 166 23.44 4.34 2.36
CA LYS A 166 23.78 4.22 3.80
C LYS A 166 24.29 2.83 4.19
N THR A 167 23.81 1.77 3.54
CA THR A 167 24.31 0.40 3.76
C THR A 167 25.69 0.15 3.15
N GLY A 168 26.09 0.92 2.13
CA GLY A 168 27.42 0.86 1.54
C GLY A 168 28.53 1.48 2.41
N HIS A 169 28.21 2.49 3.22
CA HIS A 169 29.21 3.16 4.07
C HIS A 169 29.61 2.36 5.31
N LYS A 170 28.81 1.37 5.72
CA LYS A 170 29.13 0.54 6.90
C LYS A 170 30.12 -0.59 6.60
N ARG A 171 30.33 -0.97 5.33
CA ARG A 171 31.31 -2.02 4.96
C ARG A 171 32.72 -1.52 4.75
N LYS A 172 32.94 -0.21 4.55
CA LYS A 172 34.29 0.35 4.38
C LYS A 172 34.98 0.70 5.69
N ALA A 173 34.24 0.83 6.79
CA ALA A 173 34.84 1.14 8.10
C ALA A 173 35.45 -0.10 8.79
N ASP A 174 34.99 -1.31 8.45
CA ASP A 174 35.47 -2.55 9.09
C ASP A 174 36.73 -3.14 8.41
N ASP A 175 37.08 -2.71 7.20
CA ASP A 175 38.28 -3.19 6.48
C ASP A 175 39.53 -2.30 6.74
N ASP A 176 39.36 -1.08 7.24
CA ASP A 176 40.48 -0.17 7.57
C ASP A 176 40.94 -0.28 9.03
N GLU A 177 40.31 -1.11 9.88
CA GLU A 177 40.72 -1.35 11.28
C GLU A 177 41.57 -2.64 11.45
N LYS A 178 42.04 -3.24 10.34
CA LYS A 178 42.91 -4.42 10.34
C LYS A 178 44.18 -4.30 9.48
N ALA A 179 44.62 -3.08 9.17
CA ALA A 179 45.91 -2.82 8.52
C ALA A 179 46.97 -2.32 9.52
#